data_AF-A0A971XX12-F1
#
_entry.id   AF-A0A971XX12-F1
#
_cell.length_a   1.000
_cell.length_b   1.000
_cell.length_c   1.000
_cell.angle_alpha   90.00
_cell.angle_beta   90.00
_cell.angle_gamma   90.00
#
_symmetry.space_group_name_H-M   'P 1'
#
loop_
_entity.id
_entity.type
_entity.pdbx_description
1 polymer ?
#
loop_
_entity_poly.entity_id
_entity_poly.type
_entity_poly.pdbx_seq_one_letter_code
_entity_poly.pdbx_strand_id
1 'polypeptide(L)'
;MTKKRTVMIALVLALTMVFAAVMPVAAIEFDTYGPKVDEIIMPIITEDTARRIAFERGETVVWAGLTQPADIDHARTLNNADLTMTLGFHMFYLCFNMRKAPLSDQAIRQAIAHAVDRDNIIRTLFSGYMLPMTSFVPQASAFYNDGVPTYEHSLEKAAEVLDAAGYKLDPTGKVRIDPKTGQPLPEMKILTPTYEVAATSAEIGKMIADAAQKVGLPVVPEPMDFNVMLDKIDIHEFDMYVLAWSLSRNPTHLERFFHSRHDVEAGYNNPGIRNPELDEI
;
A
#
# COMPACT_ATOMS: atom_id res chain seq x y z
N MET A 1 65.04 -40.37 -33.28
CA MET A 1 64.88 -39.03 -33.89
C MET A 1 63.51 -38.97 -34.56
N THR A 2 62.55 -38.37 -33.84
CA THR A 2 61.91 -37.06 -34.15
C THR A 2 60.69 -37.20 -35.07
N LYS A 3 59.55 -37.63 -34.49
CA LYS A 3 58.19 -37.27 -34.99
C LYS A 3 56.98 -37.66 -34.11
N LYS A 4 57.16 -38.15 -32.86
CA LYS A 4 56.04 -38.61 -32.01
C LYS A 4 55.77 -37.80 -30.72
N ARG A 5 56.44 -36.66 -30.49
CA ARG A 5 56.22 -35.83 -29.27
C ARG A 5 55.56 -34.47 -29.50
N THR A 6 55.32 -34.05 -30.74
CA THR A 6 54.70 -32.75 -31.04
C THR A 6 53.16 -32.80 -31.15
N VAL A 7 52.57 -33.98 -31.30
CA VAL A 7 51.11 -34.14 -31.47
C VAL A 7 50.36 -34.21 -30.12
N MET A 8 51.05 -34.51 -29.02
CA MET A 8 50.41 -34.71 -27.72
C MET A 8 50.29 -33.43 -26.87
N ILE A 9 50.99 -32.34 -27.24
CA ILE A 9 50.91 -31.05 -26.54
C ILE A 9 49.88 -30.12 -27.19
N ALA A 10 49.66 -30.23 -28.51
CA ALA A 10 48.59 -29.51 -29.20
C ALA A 10 47.18 -30.00 -28.81
N LEU A 11 47.03 -31.27 -28.43
CA LEU A 11 45.74 -31.81 -28.00
C LEU A 11 45.35 -31.41 -26.57
N VAL A 12 46.32 -31.13 -25.69
CA VAL A 12 46.03 -30.76 -24.30
C VAL A 12 45.74 -29.26 -24.17
N LEU A 13 46.37 -28.41 -25.00
CA LEU A 13 46.05 -26.97 -25.07
C LEU A 13 44.73 -26.66 -25.80
N ALA A 14 44.28 -27.54 -26.70
CA ALA A 14 42.95 -27.45 -27.30
C ALA A 14 41.83 -27.92 -26.35
N LEU A 15 42.15 -28.70 -25.31
CA LEU A 15 41.17 -29.25 -24.37
C LEU A 15 40.95 -28.38 -23.12
N THR A 16 41.83 -27.42 -22.83
CA THR A 16 41.68 -26.49 -21.68
C THR A 16 41.02 -25.16 -22.04
N MET A 17 40.61 -24.93 -23.29
CA MET A 17 39.95 -23.70 -23.73
C MET A 17 38.46 -23.87 -24.10
N VAL A 18 37.79 -24.91 -23.59
CA VAL A 18 36.33 -25.12 -23.82
C VAL A 18 35.52 -25.26 -22.53
N PHE A 19 36.13 -25.18 -21.34
CA PHE A 19 35.41 -25.16 -20.07
C PHE A 19 35.42 -23.77 -19.40
N ALA A 20 35.02 -22.76 -20.15
CA ALA A 20 34.23 -21.68 -19.58
C ALA A 20 32.80 -21.88 -20.08
N ALA A 21 32.17 -22.96 -19.61
CA ALA A 21 30.72 -22.99 -19.57
C ALA A 21 30.31 -21.89 -18.59
N VAL A 22 30.20 -20.66 -19.09
CA VAL A 22 29.09 -19.82 -18.70
C VAL A 22 27.90 -20.74 -18.92
N MET A 23 27.37 -21.35 -17.86
CA MET A 23 26.05 -21.93 -17.97
C MET A 23 25.23 -20.79 -18.56
N PRO A 24 24.66 -20.93 -19.76
CA PRO A 24 23.67 -19.97 -20.15
C PRO A 24 22.66 -20.07 -19.01
N VAL A 25 22.46 -18.97 -18.26
CA VAL A 25 21.14 -18.73 -17.68
C VAL A 25 20.23 -19.08 -18.83
N ALA A 26 19.53 -20.22 -18.73
CA ALA A 26 18.79 -20.77 -19.86
C ALA A 26 18.07 -19.57 -20.45
N ALA A 27 18.51 -19.15 -21.64
CA ALA A 27 17.92 -17.99 -22.27
C ALA A 27 16.48 -18.43 -22.40
N ILE A 28 15.60 -17.83 -21.59
CA ILE A 28 14.18 -18.15 -21.64
C ILE A 28 13.84 -17.87 -23.09
N GLU A 29 13.66 -18.93 -23.86
CA GLU A 29 13.21 -18.84 -25.24
C GLU A 29 11.80 -18.27 -25.13
N PHE A 30 11.71 -16.95 -25.30
CA PHE A 30 10.41 -16.31 -25.41
C PHE A 30 9.81 -16.83 -26.70
N ASP A 31 8.81 -17.70 -26.55
CA ASP A 31 7.98 -18.26 -27.62
C ASP A 31 7.56 -17.11 -28.55
N THR A 32 8.03 -17.14 -29.80
CA THR A 32 7.91 -16.03 -30.74
C THR A 32 6.46 -15.90 -31.24
N TYR A 33 5.77 -14.93 -30.63
CA TYR A 33 4.77 -14.01 -31.19
C TYR A 33 3.39 -14.55 -31.65
N GLY A 34 2.39 -14.39 -30.76
CA GLY A 34 0.97 -14.38 -31.07
C GLY A 34 0.11 -14.82 -29.86
N PRO A 35 -1.13 -14.33 -29.71
CA PRO A 35 -2.06 -14.94 -28.74
C PRO A 35 -2.24 -16.42 -29.10
N LYS A 36 -2.14 -17.32 -28.10
CA LYS A 36 -2.37 -18.76 -28.29
C LYS A 36 -3.86 -19.11 -28.45
N VAL A 37 -4.72 -18.11 -28.56
CA VAL A 37 -6.18 -18.21 -28.63
C VAL A 37 -6.69 -17.40 -29.82
N ASP A 38 -7.74 -17.90 -30.46
CA ASP A 38 -8.36 -17.26 -31.63
C ASP A 38 -9.22 -16.04 -31.25
N GLU A 39 -9.81 -16.04 -30.05
CA GLU A 39 -10.71 -14.99 -29.56
C GLU A 39 -10.60 -14.79 -28.05
N ILE A 40 -10.78 -13.56 -27.59
CA ILE A 40 -10.92 -13.20 -26.18
C ILE A 40 -12.29 -12.55 -25.99
N ILE A 41 -13.20 -13.24 -25.30
CA ILE A 41 -14.54 -12.73 -24.97
C ILE A 41 -14.51 -12.22 -23.54
N MET A 42 -14.83 -10.93 -23.35
CA MET A 42 -14.92 -10.29 -22.03
C MET A 42 -16.37 -9.94 -21.72
N PRO A 43 -17.17 -10.89 -21.18
CA PRO A 43 -18.56 -10.63 -20.85
C PRO A 43 -18.67 -9.62 -19.71
N ILE A 44 -19.61 -8.67 -19.82
CA ILE A 44 -19.87 -7.69 -18.76
C ILE A 44 -20.80 -8.34 -17.74
N ILE A 45 -20.23 -8.79 -16.63
CA ILE A 45 -20.96 -9.30 -15.46
C ILE A 45 -20.56 -8.41 -14.29
N THR A 46 -21.51 -7.57 -13.83
CA THR A 46 -21.26 -6.55 -12.82
C THR A 46 -21.24 -7.11 -11.40
N GLU A 47 -22.03 -8.15 -11.14
CA GLU A 47 -22.16 -8.77 -9.82
C GLU A 47 -21.08 -9.82 -9.56
N ASP A 48 -20.38 -9.72 -8.43
CA ASP A 48 -19.32 -10.64 -8.02
C ASP A 48 -19.80 -12.08 -7.94
N THR A 49 -20.97 -12.29 -7.32
CA THR A 49 -21.55 -13.62 -7.16
C THR A 49 -21.93 -14.24 -8.52
N ALA A 50 -22.41 -13.44 -9.46
CA ALA A 50 -22.75 -13.92 -10.80
C ALA A 50 -21.49 -14.31 -11.59
N ARG A 51 -20.39 -13.54 -11.46
CA ARG A 51 -19.09 -13.90 -12.06
C ARG A 51 -18.57 -15.23 -11.55
N ARG A 52 -18.64 -15.46 -10.24
CA ARG A 52 -18.25 -16.74 -9.64
C ARG A 52 -19.07 -17.91 -10.21
N ILE A 53 -20.40 -17.77 -10.24
CA ILE A 53 -21.29 -18.81 -10.79
C ILE A 53 -21.00 -19.08 -12.27
N ALA A 54 -20.78 -18.04 -13.08
CA ALA A 54 -20.42 -18.20 -14.49
C ALA A 54 -19.11 -18.98 -14.66
N PHE A 55 -18.10 -18.68 -13.84
CA PHE A 55 -16.84 -19.42 -13.83
C PHE A 55 -17.02 -20.89 -13.43
N GLU A 56 -17.76 -21.16 -12.34
CA GLU A 56 -18.03 -22.53 -11.87
C GLU A 56 -18.82 -23.38 -12.86
N ARG A 57 -19.69 -22.75 -13.65
CA ARG A 57 -20.44 -23.40 -14.74
C ARG A 57 -19.62 -23.58 -16.01
N GLY A 58 -18.40 -23.05 -16.07
CA GLY A 58 -17.55 -23.06 -17.27
C GLY A 58 -18.02 -22.09 -18.36
N GLU A 59 -18.89 -21.13 -18.03
CA GLU A 59 -19.31 -20.05 -18.94
C GLU A 59 -18.17 -19.03 -19.13
N THR A 60 -17.26 -18.91 -18.15
CA THR A 60 -16.01 -18.16 -18.27
C THR A 60 -14.81 -19.02 -17.88
N VAL A 61 -13.67 -18.75 -18.52
CA VAL A 61 -12.40 -19.45 -18.24
C VAL A 61 -11.55 -18.76 -17.17
N VAL A 62 -11.92 -17.54 -16.77
CA VAL A 62 -11.21 -16.74 -15.77
C VAL A 62 -12.22 -16.13 -14.81
N TRP A 63 -12.00 -16.35 -13.51
CA TRP A 63 -12.62 -15.59 -12.44
C TRP A 63 -11.67 -14.47 -12.01
N ALA A 64 -11.84 -13.30 -12.60
CA ALA A 64 -11.03 -12.12 -12.28
C ALA A 64 -11.60 -11.34 -11.09
N GLY A 65 -10.76 -10.55 -10.42
CA GLY A 65 -11.20 -9.60 -9.41
C GLY A 65 -11.47 -10.21 -8.03
N LEU A 66 -10.76 -11.29 -7.67
CA LEU A 66 -10.77 -11.88 -6.32
C LEU A 66 -10.20 -10.90 -5.29
N THR A 67 -11.05 -10.00 -4.79
CA THR A 67 -10.69 -8.96 -3.81
C THR A 67 -11.20 -9.30 -2.41
N GLN A 68 -12.21 -10.17 -2.29
CA GLN A 68 -12.78 -10.59 -1.02
C GLN A 68 -12.10 -11.88 -0.51
N PRO A 69 -11.70 -11.94 0.77
CA PRO A 69 -11.10 -13.15 1.33
C PRO A 69 -11.95 -14.40 1.17
N ALA A 70 -13.28 -14.29 1.35
CA ALA A 70 -14.20 -15.42 1.21
C ALA A 70 -14.19 -16.02 -0.21
N ASP A 71 -14.07 -15.16 -1.24
CA ASP A 71 -13.98 -15.60 -2.62
C ASP A 71 -12.65 -16.30 -2.91
N ILE A 72 -11.54 -15.79 -2.34
CA ILE A 72 -10.23 -16.41 -2.45
C ILE A 72 -10.24 -17.79 -1.77
N ASP A 73 -10.81 -17.89 -0.58
CA ASP A 73 -10.91 -19.15 0.16
C ASP A 73 -11.77 -20.17 -0.59
N HIS A 74 -12.87 -19.73 -1.18
CA HIS A 74 -13.72 -20.57 -2.03
C HIS A 74 -12.98 -21.03 -3.29
N ALA A 75 -12.26 -20.14 -3.98
CA ALA A 75 -11.46 -20.47 -5.16
C ALA A 75 -10.44 -21.59 -4.87
N ARG A 76 -9.85 -21.63 -3.65
CA ARG A 76 -8.92 -22.69 -3.23
C ARG A 76 -9.57 -24.08 -3.12
N THR A 77 -10.89 -24.15 -2.99
CA THR A 77 -11.62 -25.43 -2.89
C THR A 77 -11.97 -26.03 -4.24
N LEU A 78 -11.80 -25.27 -5.34
CA LEU A 78 -12.11 -25.73 -6.68
C LEU A 78 -10.98 -26.65 -7.20
N ASN A 79 -11.32 -27.90 -7.50
CA ASN A 79 -10.35 -28.89 -7.99
C ASN A 79 -10.03 -28.77 -9.48
N ASN A 80 -10.76 -27.93 -10.20
CA ASN A 80 -10.69 -27.76 -11.65
C ASN A 80 -10.19 -26.37 -12.08
N ALA A 81 -9.54 -25.64 -11.17
CA ALA A 81 -9.04 -24.30 -11.40
C ALA A 81 -7.71 -24.07 -10.69
N ASP A 82 -6.84 -23.29 -11.32
CA ASP A 82 -5.60 -22.81 -10.69
C ASP A 82 -5.82 -21.41 -10.10
N LEU A 83 -5.48 -21.23 -8.82
CA LEU A 83 -5.49 -19.92 -8.17
C LEU A 83 -4.11 -19.28 -8.28
N THR A 84 -4.03 -18.14 -8.95
CA THR A 84 -2.83 -17.30 -9.00
C THR A 84 -3.04 -16.01 -8.24
N MET A 85 -2.17 -15.72 -7.27
CA MET A 85 -2.11 -14.44 -6.57
C MET A 85 -0.82 -13.71 -6.92
N THR A 86 -0.90 -12.41 -7.15
CA THR A 86 0.26 -11.57 -7.48
C THR A 86 0.25 -10.31 -6.63
N LEU A 87 1.42 -9.70 -6.46
CA LEU A 87 1.52 -8.40 -5.80
C LEU A 87 0.83 -7.34 -6.67
N GLY A 88 -0.04 -6.56 -6.04
CA GLY A 88 -0.86 -5.55 -6.69
C GLY A 88 -0.26 -4.14 -6.64
N PHE A 89 -0.88 -3.25 -7.43
CA PHE A 89 -0.64 -1.80 -7.41
C PHE A 89 -1.81 -1.08 -6.73
N HIS A 90 -2.38 -1.66 -5.68
CA HIS A 90 -3.50 -1.08 -4.94
C HIS A 90 -3.10 -0.88 -3.49
N MET A 91 -3.45 0.29 -2.92
CA MET A 91 -3.12 0.64 -1.54
C MET A 91 -4.32 1.19 -0.80
N PHE A 92 -4.39 0.94 0.52
CA PHE A 92 -5.17 1.76 1.45
C PHE A 92 -4.21 2.69 2.19
N TYR A 93 -4.63 3.93 2.41
CA TYR A 93 -3.78 4.94 3.03
C TYR A 93 -4.58 5.89 3.92
N LEU A 94 -3.90 6.42 4.93
CA LEU A 94 -4.35 7.53 5.76
C LEU A 94 -3.61 8.79 5.29
N CYS A 95 -4.34 9.85 5.00
CA CYS A 95 -3.78 11.16 4.70
C CYS A 95 -3.96 12.10 5.90
N PHE A 96 -2.95 12.94 6.16
CA PHE A 96 -2.97 13.98 7.19
C PHE A 96 -2.95 15.35 6.54
N ASN A 97 -3.79 16.29 6.96
CA ASN A 97 -3.67 17.68 6.57
C ASN A 97 -2.60 18.38 7.42
N MET A 98 -1.36 18.48 6.90
CA MET A 98 -0.24 19.05 7.64
C MET A 98 -0.26 20.59 7.69
N ARG A 99 -1.28 21.23 7.09
CA ARG A 99 -1.49 22.68 7.19
C ARG A 99 -2.11 23.08 8.53
N LYS A 100 -2.73 22.15 9.24
CA LYS A 100 -3.49 22.39 10.48
C LYS A 100 -2.78 21.81 11.71
N ALA A 101 -2.76 22.57 12.80
CA ALA A 101 -2.40 22.02 14.10
C ALA A 101 -3.53 21.09 14.62
N PRO A 102 -3.22 20.01 15.33
CA PRO A 102 -1.88 19.56 15.73
C PRO A 102 -1.18 18.67 14.67
N LEU A 103 -1.85 18.33 13.56
CA LEU A 103 -1.36 17.40 12.54
C LEU A 103 -0.15 17.90 11.73
N SER A 104 0.11 19.21 11.77
CA SER A 104 1.35 19.81 11.28
C SER A 104 2.58 19.35 12.07
N ASP A 105 2.42 18.92 13.31
CA ASP A 105 3.51 18.36 14.13
C ASP A 105 3.82 16.92 13.73
N GLN A 106 5.09 16.67 13.41
CA GLN A 106 5.56 15.34 13.02
C GLN A 106 5.38 14.31 14.14
N ALA A 107 5.50 14.70 15.41
CA ALA A 107 5.38 13.78 16.53
C ALA A 107 3.98 13.15 16.60
N ILE A 108 2.92 13.93 16.30
CA ILE A 108 1.54 13.43 16.24
C ILE A 108 1.41 12.37 15.15
N ARG A 109 1.93 12.65 13.95
CA ARG A 109 1.86 11.72 12.81
C ARG A 109 2.64 10.43 13.06
N GLN A 110 3.83 10.53 13.64
CA GLN A 110 4.65 9.37 14.01
C GLN A 110 4.02 8.54 15.13
N ALA A 111 3.41 9.19 16.13
CA ALA A 111 2.69 8.50 17.19
C ALA A 111 1.49 7.72 16.65
N ILE A 112 0.71 8.29 15.73
CA ILE A 112 -0.38 7.58 15.05
C ILE A 112 0.18 6.39 14.26
N ALA A 113 1.28 6.56 13.53
CA ALA A 113 1.91 5.48 12.77
C ALA A 113 2.37 4.30 13.66
N HIS A 114 2.90 4.57 14.85
CA HIS A 114 3.23 3.54 15.84
C HIS A 114 2.00 2.94 16.53
N ALA A 115 0.95 3.73 16.75
CA ALA A 115 -0.26 3.26 17.44
C ALA A 115 -1.07 2.27 16.59
N VAL A 116 -1.06 2.42 15.26
CA VAL A 116 -1.84 1.58 14.35
C VAL A 116 -1.21 0.20 14.16
N ASP A 117 -1.96 -0.85 14.51
CA ASP A 117 -1.58 -2.24 14.26
C ASP A 117 -1.99 -2.66 12.83
N ARG A 118 -1.08 -2.42 11.87
CA ARG A 118 -1.30 -2.75 10.46
C ARG A 118 -1.48 -4.24 10.22
N ASP A 119 -0.79 -5.10 10.98
CA ASP A 119 -0.89 -6.55 10.84
C ASP A 119 -2.25 -7.06 11.35
N ASN A 120 -2.77 -6.46 12.43
CA ASN A 120 -4.12 -6.76 12.90
C ASN A 120 -5.20 -6.30 11.91
N ILE A 121 -5.05 -5.14 11.29
CA ILE A 121 -5.95 -4.69 10.21
C ILE A 121 -5.93 -5.72 9.06
N ILE A 122 -4.74 -6.12 8.61
CA ILE A 122 -4.56 -7.10 7.52
C ILE A 122 -5.22 -8.45 7.87
N ARG A 123 -4.98 -8.95 9.08
CA ARG A 123 -5.55 -10.22 9.54
C ARG A 123 -7.07 -10.16 9.66
N THR A 124 -7.61 -9.07 10.19
CA THR A 124 -9.04 -8.95 10.51
C THR A 124 -9.88 -8.65 9.28
N LEU A 125 -9.42 -7.77 8.40
CA LEU A 125 -10.21 -7.31 7.25
C LEU A 125 -9.88 -8.04 5.94
N PHE A 126 -8.66 -8.58 5.82
CA PHE A 126 -8.17 -9.16 4.56
C PHE A 126 -7.73 -10.62 4.70
N SER A 127 -7.92 -11.25 5.86
CA SER A 127 -7.50 -12.64 6.14
C SER A 127 -6.02 -12.93 5.81
N GLY A 128 -5.14 -11.91 5.86
CA GLY A 128 -3.72 -12.06 5.50
C GLY A 128 -3.40 -11.94 4.00
N TYR A 129 -4.38 -11.62 3.14
CA TYR A 129 -4.17 -11.49 1.68
C TYR A 129 -3.62 -10.12 1.25
N MET A 130 -3.41 -9.19 2.19
CA MET A 130 -2.73 -7.92 1.96
C MET A 130 -1.37 -7.88 2.66
N LEU A 131 -0.49 -7.01 2.18
CA LEU A 131 0.82 -6.76 2.78
C LEU A 131 0.90 -5.33 3.31
N PRO A 132 1.62 -5.10 4.43
CA PRO A 132 1.84 -3.76 4.92
C PRO A 132 2.73 -2.99 3.93
N MET A 133 2.28 -1.80 3.52
CA MET A 133 3.10 -0.91 2.70
C MET A 133 4.02 -0.07 3.57
N THR A 134 5.29 0.03 3.16
CA THR A 134 6.32 0.86 3.81
C THR A 134 6.61 2.15 3.06
N SER A 135 6.15 2.27 1.82
CA SER A 135 6.26 3.48 0.99
C SER A 135 5.07 3.60 0.03
N PHE A 136 4.96 4.72 -0.67
CA PHE A 136 3.97 4.93 -1.75
C PHE A 136 4.37 4.26 -3.08
N VAL A 137 5.37 3.38 -3.05
CA VAL A 137 5.74 2.49 -4.15
C VAL A 137 5.56 1.04 -3.67
N PRO A 138 4.65 0.26 -4.28
CA PRO A 138 4.35 -1.09 -3.82
C PRO A 138 5.49 -2.06 -4.14
N GLN A 139 5.57 -3.17 -3.39
CA GLN A 139 6.56 -4.24 -3.58
C GLN A 139 6.50 -4.89 -4.98
N ALA A 140 5.37 -4.76 -5.67
CA ALA A 140 5.20 -5.19 -7.06
C ALA A 140 6.00 -4.37 -8.08
N SER A 141 6.47 -3.17 -7.69
CA SER A 141 7.14 -2.23 -8.57
C SER A 141 8.63 -2.53 -8.71
N ALA A 142 9.16 -2.38 -9.92
CA ALA A 142 10.61 -2.41 -10.16
C ALA A 142 11.38 -1.26 -9.47
N PHE A 143 10.65 -0.23 -9.00
CA PHE A 143 11.21 0.92 -8.28
C PHE A 143 11.05 0.81 -6.76
N TYR A 144 10.60 -0.34 -6.24
CA TYR A 144 10.43 -0.54 -4.80
C TYR A 144 11.77 -0.45 -4.05
N ASN A 145 11.74 0.23 -2.89
CA ASN A 145 12.86 0.30 -1.96
C ASN A 145 12.35 -0.03 -0.56
N ASP A 146 12.92 -1.06 0.06
CA ASP A 146 12.61 -1.50 1.43
C ASP A 146 13.46 -0.81 2.50
N GLY A 147 14.54 -0.12 2.11
CA GLY A 147 15.45 0.62 3.00
C GLY A 147 14.89 1.95 3.51
N VAL A 148 13.58 2.09 3.62
CA VAL A 148 12.91 3.31 4.12
C VAL A 148 12.58 3.17 5.61
N PRO A 149 12.52 4.27 6.38
CA PRO A 149 12.10 4.22 7.77
C PRO A 149 10.71 3.61 7.93
N THR A 150 10.53 2.76 8.94
CA THR A 150 9.25 2.12 9.25
C THR A 150 8.81 2.42 10.68
N TYR A 151 7.51 2.30 10.90
CA TYR A 151 6.88 2.52 12.21
C TYR A 151 6.27 1.19 12.66
N GLU A 152 6.98 0.48 13.53
CA GLU A 152 6.49 -0.76 14.14
C GLU A 152 5.34 -0.46 15.09
N HIS A 153 4.37 -1.38 15.17
CA HIS A 153 3.26 -1.23 16.09
C HIS A 153 3.75 -1.28 17.55
N SER A 154 3.60 -0.18 18.28
CA SER A 154 3.87 -0.09 19.72
C SER A 154 3.19 1.13 20.31
N LEU A 155 2.23 0.90 21.21
CA LEU A 155 1.58 1.97 21.97
C LEU A 155 2.57 2.69 22.91
N GLU A 156 3.58 1.97 23.40
CA GLU A 156 4.64 2.53 24.23
C GLU A 156 5.51 3.50 23.43
N LYS A 157 6.03 3.09 22.25
CA LYS A 157 6.79 4.00 21.36
C LYS A 157 5.94 5.19 20.94
N ALA A 158 4.66 4.99 20.63
CA ALA A 158 3.74 6.07 20.31
C ALA A 158 3.60 7.08 21.47
N ALA A 159 3.46 6.59 22.71
CA ALA A 159 3.42 7.43 23.91
C ALA A 159 4.75 8.17 24.12
N GLU A 160 5.90 7.49 23.98
CA GLU A 160 7.24 8.08 24.11
C GLU A 160 7.46 9.23 23.13
N VAL A 161 7.07 9.06 21.87
CA VAL A 161 7.16 10.11 20.84
C VAL A 161 6.32 11.33 21.23
N LEU A 162 5.09 11.13 21.70
CA LEU A 162 4.23 12.21 22.19
C LEU A 162 4.82 12.90 23.42
N ASP A 163 5.32 12.11 24.37
CA ASP A 163 5.89 12.59 25.61
C ASP A 163 7.17 13.38 25.43
N ALA A 164 8.02 12.98 24.48
CA ALA A 164 9.23 13.69 24.08
C ALA A 164 8.92 15.03 23.38
N ALA A 165 7.82 15.09 22.64
CA ALA A 165 7.33 16.31 22.00
C ALA A 165 6.53 17.23 22.94
N GLY A 166 6.31 16.83 24.20
CA GLY A 166 5.64 17.64 25.22
C GLY A 166 4.12 17.45 25.31
N TYR A 167 3.54 16.54 24.51
CA TYR A 167 2.13 16.17 24.61
C TYR A 167 1.92 15.26 25.83
N LYS A 168 1.67 15.86 26.99
CA LYS A 168 1.41 15.13 28.24
C LYS A 168 -0.07 14.79 28.36
N LEU A 169 -0.38 13.66 28.97
CA LEU A 169 -1.77 13.35 29.31
C LEU A 169 -2.33 14.39 30.28
N ASP A 170 -3.61 14.69 30.12
CA ASP A 170 -4.37 15.50 31.05
C ASP A 170 -4.53 14.79 32.40
N PRO A 171 -5.01 15.49 33.46
CA PRO A 171 -5.21 14.88 34.77
C PRO A 171 -6.16 13.68 34.77
N THR A 172 -7.04 13.55 33.77
CA THR A 172 -7.92 12.38 33.63
C THR A 172 -7.26 11.18 32.97
N GLY A 173 -6.07 11.37 32.36
CA GLY A 173 -5.33 10.33 31.66
C GLY A 173 -5.93 9.95 30.30
N LYS A 174 -6.85 10.74 29.75
CA LYS A 174 -7.63 10.39 28.55
C LYS A 174 -7.21 11.15 27.31
N VAL A 175 -6.84 12.42 27.45
CA VAL A 175 -6.55 13.31 26.32
C VAL A 175 -5.21 13.96 26.54
N ARG A 176 -4.41 14.09 25.50
CA ARG A 176 -3.12 14.78 25.54
C ARG A 176 -3.35 16.30 25.52
N ILE A 177 -2.54 17.04 26.27
CA ILE A 177 -2.50 18.50 26.31
C ILE A 177 -1.53 18.99 25.23
N ASP A 178 -1.92 20.01 24.48
CA ASP A 178 -1.03 20.68 23.53
C ASP A 178 0.03 21.50 24.28
N PRO A 179 1.33 21.22 24.11
CA PRO A 179 2.39 21.96 24.78
C PRO A 179 2.44 23.45 24.39
N LYS A 180 1.88 23.84 23.24
CA LYS A 180 1.87 25.23 22.76
C LYS A 180 0.75 26.06 23.39
N THR A 181 -0.42 25.46 23.63
CA THR A 181 -1.60 26.18 24.12
C THR A 181 -1.91 25.90 25.60
N GLY A 182 -1.40 24.80 26.15
CA GLY A 182 -1.73 24.32 27.49
C GLY A 182 -3.16 23.79 27.62
N GLN A 183 -3.89 23.65 26.51
CA GLN A 183 -5.25 23.12 26.47
C GLN A 183 -5.27 21.67 25.99
N PRO A 184 -6.29 20.86 26.34
CA PRO A 184 -6.49 19.55 25.71
C PRO A 184 -6.48 19.66 24.19
N LEU A 185 -5.90 18.66 23.51
CA LEU A 185 -5.94 18.57 22.05
C LEU A 185 -7.39 18.66 21.55
N PRO A 186 -7.64 19.42 20.47
CA PRO A 186 -8.96 19.43 19.85
C PRO A 186 -9.25 18.06 19.23
N GLU A 187 -10.53 17.71 19.16
CA GLU A 187 -10.97 16.53 18.41
C GLU A 187 -10.53 16.65 16.95
N MET A 188 -9.96 15.56 16.41
CA MET A 188 -9.54 15.44 15.02
C MET A 188 -10.39 14.40 14.32
N LYS A 189 -10.82 14.70 13.09
CA LYS A 189 -11.71 13.81 12.35
C LYS A 189 -10.97 13.02 11.27
N ILE A 190 -11.27 11.73 11.17
CA ILE A 190 -10.93 10.92 10.01
C ILE A 190 -12.17 10.83 9.13
N LEU A 191 -12.13 11.50 7.97
CA LEU A 191 -13.19 11.33 6.98
C LEU A 191 -13.12 9.91 6.42
N THR A 192 -14.26 9.24 6.40
CA THR A 192 -14.40 7.91 5.78
C THR A 192 -15.63 7.90 4.88
N PRO A 193 -15.64 7.07 3.82
CA PRO A 193 -16.90 6.73 3.16
C PRO A 193 -17.85 6.03 4.15
N THR A 194 -19.13 6.00 3.84
CA THR A 194 -20.10 5.18 4.59
C THR A 194 -19.79 3.69 4.44
N TYR A 195 -20.24 2.88 5.40
CA TYR A 195 -20.08 1.41 5.33
C TYR A 195 -20.77 0.80 4.11
N GLU A 196 -21.87 1.39 3.66
CA GLU A 196 -22.62 0.92 2.48
C GLU A 196 -21.81 1.09 1.20
N VAL A 197 -21.05 2.19 1.09
CA VAL A 197 -20.22 2.49 -0.10
C VAL A 197 -18.89 1.76 -0.06
N ALA A 198 -18.22 1.74 1.09
CA ALA A 198 -16.91 1.11 1.25
C ALA A 198 -16.65 0.70 2.70
N ALA A 199 -17.28 -0.41 3.12
CA ALA A 199 -17.13 -1.01 4.46
C ALA A 199 -15.68 -1.17 4.91
N THR A 200 -14.79 -1.62 4.02
CA THR A 200 -13.37 -1.81 4.33
C THR A 200 -12.69 -0.50 4.73
N SER A 201 -12.87 0.58 3.96
CA SER A 201 -12.28 1.88 4.27
C SER A 201 -12.86 2.49 5.56
N ALA A 202 -14.17 2.32 5.78
CA ALA A 202 -14.85 2.75 6.99
C ALA A 202 -14.31 2.04 8.24
N GLU A 203 -14.13 0.72 8.19
CA GLU A 203 -13.59 -0.06 9.31
C GLU A 203 -12.11 0.26 9.55
N ILE A 204 -11.30 0.47 8.50
CA ILE A 204 -9.91 0.93 8.65
C ILE A 204 -9.86 2.27 9.40
N GLY A 205 -10.68 3.25 9.00
CA GLY A 205 -10.73 4.55 9.66
C GLY A 205 -11.10 4.45 11.14
N LYS A 206 -12.06 3.60 11.48
CA LYS A 206 -12.43 3.31 12.87
C LYS A 206 -11.30 2.64 13.65
N MET A 207 -10.66 1.61 13.10
CA MET A 207 -9.53 0.94 13.75
C MET A 207 -8.35 1.89 14.00
N ILE A 208 -8.09 2.84 13.10
CA ILE A 208 -7.08 3.89 13.28
C ILE A 208 -7.49 4.86 14.39
N ALA A 209 -8.75 5.31 14.41
CA ALA A 209 -9.26 6.19 15.46
C ALA A 209 -9.15 5.54 16.84
N ASP A 210 -9.59 4.28 16.98
CA ASP A 210 -9.49 3.51 18.22
C ASP A 210 -8.02 3.35 18.67
N ALA A 211 -7.10 3.14 17.75
CA ALA A 211 -5.67 3.06 18.04
C ALA A 211 -5.10 4.40 18.53
N ALA A 212 -5.46 5.50 17.90
CA ALA A 212 -5.02 6.84 18.30
C ALA A 212 -5.58 7.25 19.68
N GLN A 213 -6.82 6.88 19.99
CA GLN A 213 -7.43 7.13 21.30
C GLN A 213 -6.69 6.40 22.43
N LYS A 214 -6.15 5.20 22.20
CA LYS A 214 -5.37 4.46 23.21
C LYS A 214 -4.10 5.19 23.68
N VAL A 215 -3.59 6.13 22.88
CA VAL A 215 -2.43 6.96 23.22
C VAL A 215 -2.81 8.40 23.63
N GLY A 216 -4.11 8.65 23.80
CA GLY A 216 -4.68 9.92 24.25
C GLY A 216 -4.86 10.96 23.15
N LEU A 217 -4.86 10.56 21.88
CA LEU A 217 -5.20 11.45 20.77
C LEU A 217 -6.72 11.38 20.52
N PRO A 218 -7.46 12.50 20.61
CA PRO A 218 -8.91 12.51 20.46
C PRO A 218 -9.30 12.46 18.98
N VAL A 219 -9.16 11.27 18.38
CA VAL A 219 -9.46 11.04 16.97
C VAL A 219 -10.78 10.29 16.83
N VAL A 220 -11.68 10.74 15.96
CA VAL A 220 -12.97 10.10 15.70
C VAL A 220 -13.21 9.92 14.19
N PRO A 221 -13.84 8.81 13.76
CA PRO A 221 -14.26 8.68 12.37
C PRO A 221 -15.50 9.54 12.09
N GLU A 222 -15.56 10.15 10.91
CA GLU A 222 -16.71 10.88 10.39
C GLU A 222 -17.14 10.26 9.05
N PRO A 223 -18.03 9.26 9.07
CA PRO A 223 -18.57 8.67 7.86
C PRO A 223 -19.43 9.65 7.08
N MET A 224 -19.22 9.75 5.77
CA MET A 224 -20.01 10.62 4.89
C MET A 224 -20.13 10.05 3.47
N ASP A 225 -20.98 10.67 2.66
CA ASP A 225 -21.07 10.38 1.23
C ASP A 225 -19.72 10.60 0.53
N PHE A 226 -19.41 9.73 -0.43
CA PHE A 226 -18.11 9.73 -1.08
C PHE A 226 -17.84 11.00 -1.89
N ASN A 227 -18.82 11.55 -2.60
CA ASN A 227 -18.60 12.77 -3.39
C ASN A 227 -18.44 13.98 -2.47
N VAL A 228 -19.22 14.05 -1.39
CA VAL A 228 -19.06 15.09 -0.36
C VAL A 228 -17.67 15.03 0.29
N MET A 229 -17.17 13.82 0.53
CA MET A 229 -15.81 13.60 1.03
C MET A 229 -14.76 14.13 0.05
N LEU A 230 -14.90 13.84 -1.25
CA LEU A 230 -13.99 14.34 -2.28
C LEU A 230 -14.03 15.87 -2.40
N ASP A 231 -15.23 16.48 -2.40
CA ASP A 231 -15.38 17.94 -2.45
C ASP A 231 -14.64 18.61 -1.27
N LYS A 232 -14.74 18.03 -0.07
CA LYS A 232 -14.01 18.50 1.12
C LYS A 232 -12.51 18.32 0.99
N ILE A 233 -12.05 17.21 0.42
CA ILE A 233 -10.63 16.95 0.18
C ILE A 233 -10.06 17.98 -0.79
N ASP A 234 -10.75 18.24 -1.90
CA ASP A 234 -10.31 19.14 -2.97
C ASP A 234 -10.13 20.59 -2.48
N ILE A 235 -10.97 21.04 -1.55
CA ILE A 235 -10.84 22.37 -0.91
C ILE A 235 -10.06 22.35 0.42
N HIS A 236 -9.42 21.23 0.75
CA HIS A 236 -8.61 21.01 1.96
C HIS A 236 -9.35 21.15 3.30
N GLU A 237 -10.66 20.93 3.31
CA GLU A 237 -11.52 20.96 4.50
C GLU A 237 -11.58 19.61 5.22
N PHE A 238 -10.43 19.12 5.68
CA PHE A 238 -10.31 17.88 6.46
C PHE A 238 -9.17 17.96 7.47
N ASP A 239 -9.17 17.07 8.46
CA ASP A 239 -8.02 16.82 9.33
C ASP A 239 -7.26 15.60 8.84
N MET A 240 -7.94 14.46 8.75
CA MET A 240 -7.45 13.22 8.15
C MET A 240 -8.51 12.58 7.27
N TYR A 241 -8.10 11.67 6.38
CA TYR A 241 -9.03 10.81 5.66
C TYR A 241 -8.41 9.46 5.33
N VAL A 242 -9.26 8.43 5.20
CA VAL A 242 -8.87 7.10 4.72
C VAL A 242 -9.45 6.85 3.35
N LEU A 243 -8.60 6.50 2.40
CA LEU A 243 -9.00 6.11 1.04
C LEU A 243 -8.17 4.93 0.54
N ALA A 244 -8.60 4.42 -0.60
CA ALA A 244 -7.85 3.45 -1.38
C ALA A 244 -7.43 4.07 -2.72
N TRP A 245 -6.35 3.55 -3.31
CA TRP A 245 -5.82 4.06 -4.58
C TRP A 245 -5.25 2.95 -5.46
N SER A 246 -5.52 3.05 -6.76
CA SER A 246 -4.88 2.24 -7.81
C SER A 246 -3.68 3.00 -8.39
N LEU A 247 -2.48 2.56 -8.05
CA LEU A 247 -1.21 3.16 -8.44
C LEU A 247 -0.82 2.76 -9.87
N SER A 248 -0.08 3.64 -10.53
CA SER A 248 0.53 3.35 -11.82
C SER A 248 1.78 2.49 -11.65
N ARG A 249 2.12 1.72 -12.69
CA ARG A 249 3.40 0.96 -12.74
C ARG A 249 4.62 1.89 -12.77
N ASN A 250 4.47 3.03 -13.44
CA ASN A 250 5.47 4.10 -13.39
C ASN A 250 5.12 5.02 -12.22
N PRO A 251 6.05 5.29 -11.28
CA PRO A 251 5.75 5.98 -10.03
C PRO A 251 5.59 7.51 -10.18
N THR A 252 5.03 7.98 -11.29
CA THR A 252 4.77 9.41 -11.55
C THR A 252 3.73 10.01 -10.60
N HIS A 253 2.98 9.18 -9.86
CA HIS A 253 2.07 9.64 -8.82
C HIS A 253 2.80 10.26 -7.63
N LEU A 254 4.07 9.90 -7.38
CA LEU A 254 4.86 10.49 -6.28
C LEU A 254 4.98 12.01 -6.45
N GLU A 255 5.27 12.44 -7.66
CA GLU A 255 5.36 13.85 -8.02
C GLU A 255 4.02 14.56 -7.78
N ARG A 256 2.90 13.98 -8.23
CA ARG A 256 1.55 14.51 -8.01
C ARG A 256 1.16 14.61 -6.53
N PHE A 257 1.61 13.64 -5.73
CA PHE A 257 1.23 13.55 -4.32
C PHE A 257 2.09 14.44 -3.42
N PHE A 258 3.34 14.72 -3.81
CA PHE A 258 4.31 15.28 -2.85
C PHE A 258 5.03 16.54 -3.33
N HIS A 259 5.03 16.86 -4.63
CA HIS A 259 5.62 18.12 -5.09
C HIS A 259 4.70 19.30 -4.71
N SER A 260 5.30 20.35 -4.17
CA SER A 260 4.63 21.58 -3.73
C SER A 260 3.79 22.28 -4.80
N ARG A 261 4.06 22.07 -6.10
CA ARG A 261 3.26 22.68 -7.18
C ARG A 261 1.83 22.12 -7.25
N HIS A 262 1.59 20.96 -6.64
CA HIS A 262 0.29 20.32 -6.54
C HIS A 262 -0.41 20.62 -5.21
N ASP A 263 0.17 21.43 -4.33
CA ASP A 263 -0.49 21.99 -3.14
C ASP A 263 -1.42 23.15 -3.57
N VAL A 264 -2.46 22.80 -4.31
CA VAL A 264 -3.49 23.68 -4.89
C VAL A 264 -4.85 23.03 -4.72
N GLU A 265 -5.92 23.81 -4.84
CA GLU A 265 -7.29 23.28 -4.84
C GLU A 265 -7.46 22.19 -5.92
N ALA A 266 -8.10 21.08 -5.57
CA ALA A 266 -8.21 19.85 -6.39
C ALA A 266 -6.87 19.23 -6.83
N GLY A 267 -5.76 19.62 -6.19
CA GLY A 267 -4.44 19.01 -6.37
C GLY A 267 -4.26 17.76 -5.50
N TYR A 268 -3.42 16.82 -5.94
CA TYR A 268 -3.22 15.57 -5.19
C TYR A 268 -2.22 15.65 -4.04
N ASN A 269 -1.54 16.79 -3.86
CA ASN A 269 -0.77 17.07 -2.64
C ASN A 269 -1.71 17.49 -1.50
N ASN A 270 -2.67 16.60 -1.22
CA ASN A 270 -3.62 16.73 -0.13
C ASN A 270 -2.95 16.94 1.23
N PRO A 271 -1.79 16.30 1.53
CA PRO A 271 -1.13 16.54 2.81
C PRO A 271 -0.60 17.97 2.99
N GLY A 272 -0.35 18.70 1.89
CA GLY A 272 0.24 20.04 1.93
C GLY A 272 1.76 20.03 2.13
N ILE A 273 2.45 19.07 1.54
CA ILE A 273 3.92 19.02 1.57
C ILE A 273 4.49 20.17 0.76
N ARG A 274 5.40 20.93 1.38
CA ARG A 274 6.21 21.94 0.72
C ARG A 274 7.65 21.78 1.18
N ASN A 275 8.44 21.05 0.41
CA ASN A 275 9.86 20.82 0.71
C ASN A 275 10.69 21.07 -0.56
N PRO A 276 11.50 22.14 -0.61
CA PRO A 276 12.32 22.47 -1.77
C PRO A 276 13.27 21.35 -2.20
N GLU A 277 13.86 20.61 -1.25
CA GLU A 277 14.76 19.50 -1.57
C GLU A 277 14.00 18.34 -2.24
N LEU A 278 12.73 18.14 -1.87
CA LEU A 278 11.88 17.13 -2.50
C LEU A 278 11.39 17.59 -3.89
N ASP A 279 11.14 18.90 -4.06
CA ASP A 279 10.68 19.48 -5.33
C ASP A 279 11.77 19.45 -6.43
N GLU A 280 13.05 19.37 -6.06
CA GLU A 280 14.17 19.30 -7.01
C GLU A 280 14.39 17.91 -7.63
N ILE A 281 13.84 16.85 -7.03
CA ILE A 281 14.03 15.43 -7.39
C ILE A 281 12.87 14.92 -8.26
#